data_AF-A0A382SUC1-F1
#
_entry.id   AF-A0A382SUC1-F1
#
_cell.length_a   1.000
_cell.length_b   1.000
_cell.length_c   1.000
_cell.angle_alpha   90.00
_cell.angle_beta   90.00
_cell.angle_gamma   90.00
#
_symmetry.space_group_name_H-M   'P 1'
#
loop_
_entity.id
_entity.type
_entity.pdbx_description
1 polymer ?
#
loop_
_entity_poly.entity_id
_entity_poly.type
_entity_poly.pdbx_seq_one_letter_code
_entity_poly.pdbx_strand_id
1 'polypeptide(L)'
;MKLCRFKNAEGEVRVGLAVDDGTIADLSGSGVESITSLLEDTNGTQRVSELAEQDLPQLALGDITLLTPVEGQEVWAAGVTYLRSKKARMEESDFSANAYDLVYEAERPEIFFKSVPSKVVGPGEAVGIRKDSNWNVPEPELTLVINSRKELVGF
;
A
#
# COMPACT_ATOMS: atom_id res chain seq x y z
N MET A 1 -13.80 5.41 -2.81
CA MET A 1 -12.90 6.07 -3.77
C MET A 1 -11.59 5.31 -3.78
N LYS A 2 -10.97 5.10 -4.95
CA LYS A 2 -9.68 4.41 -5.05
C LYS A 2 -8.67 5.40 -5.64
N LEU A 3 -7.66 5.77 -4.86
CA LEU A 3 -6.60 6.68 -5.32
C LEU A 3 -5.41 5.87 -5.83
N CYS A 4 -4.69 6.41 -6.81
CA CYS A 4 -3.46 5.82 -7.32
C CYS A 4 -2.41 6.88 -7.62
N ARG A 5 -1.17 6.43 -7.74
CA ARG A 5 -0.09 7.17 -8.40
C ARG A 5 0.21 6.48 -9.71
N PHE A 6 0.47 7.25 -10.75
CA PHE A 6 0.79 6.68 -12.06
C PHE A 6 1.78 7.55 -12.83
N LYS A 7 2.40 6.98 -13.86
CA LYS A 7 3.09 7.72 -14.93
C LYS A 7 2.19 7.76 -16.16
N ASN A 8 2.01 8.94 -16.73
CA ASN A 8 1.35 9.11 -18.04
C ASN A 8 2.29 8.73 -19.20
N ALA A 9 1.80 8.88 -20.43
CA ALA A 9 2.55 8.58 -21.65
C ALA A 9 3.82 9.46 -21.80
N GLU A 10 3.79 10.66 -21.23
CA GLU A 10 4.90 11.62 -21.18
C GLU A 10 5.93 11.27 -20.09
N GLY A 11 5.66 10.27 -19.24
CA GLY A 11 6.52 9.82 -18.15
C GLY A 11 6.42 10.66 -16.88
N GLU A 12 5.48 11.60 -16.81
CA GLU A 12 5.22 12.46 -15.66
C GLU A 12 4.47 11.70 -14.57
N VAL A 13 4.87 11.90 -13.31
CA VAL A 13 4.19 11.30 -12.17
C VAL A 13 2.95 12.12 -11.82
N ARG A 14 1.80 11.44 -11.72
CA ARG A 14 0.48 12.03 -11.51
C ARG A 14 -0.27 11.29 -10.40
N VAL A 15 -1.30 11.93 -9.86
CA VAL A 15 -2.22 11.36 -8.87
C VAL A 15 -3.57 11.13 -9.54
N GLY A 16 -4.10 9.92 -9.41
CA GLY A 16 -5.33 9.51 -10.07
C GLY A 16 -6.43 9.09 -9.10
N LEU A 17 -7.68 9.23 -9.55
CA LEU A 17 -8.87 8.64 -8.96
C LEU A 17 -9.45 7.61 -9.92
N ALA A 18 -9.60 6.36 -9.48
CA ALA A 18 -10.29 5.36 -10.30
C ALA A 18 -11.78 5.70 -10.41
N VAL A 19 -12.24 5.87 -11.64
CA VAL A 19 -13.64 6.12 -11.99
C VAL A 19 -14.39 4.77 -12.08
N ASP A 20 -13.76 3.80 -12.74
CA ASP A 20 -14.18 2.41 -12.84
C ASP A 20 -12.94 1.49 -12.91
N ASP A 21 -13.11 0.24 -13.33
CA ASP A 21 -12.02 -0.75 -13.40
C ASP A 21 -11.05 -0.53 -14.57
N GLY A 22 -11.36 0.36 -15.52
CA GLY A 22 -10.56 0.64 -16.72
C GLY A 22 -10.16 2.10 -16.89
N THR A 23 -10.65 3.01 -16.05
CA THR A 23 -10.53 4.46 -16.26
C THR A 23 -10.05 5.19 -15.00
N ILE A 24 -9.05 6.06 -15.18
CA ILE A 24 -8.49 6.92 -14.13
C ILE A 24 -8.72 8.38 -14.48
N ALA A 25 -9.28 9.16 -13.56
CA ALA A 25 -9.31 10.62 -13.65
C ALA A 25 -7.99 11.20 -13.10
N ASP A 26 -7.32 12.06 -13.85
CA ASP A 26 -6.10 12.76 -13.44
C ASP A 26 -6.45 13.94 -12.53
N LEU A 27 -6.05 13.85 -11.26
CA LEU A 27 -6.27 14.89 -10.26
C LEU A 27 -5.17 15.95 -10.25
N SER A 28 -4.03 15.70 -10.89
CA SER A 28 -2.85 16.57 -10.80
C SER A 28 -3.05 17.93 -11.46
N GLY A 29 -3.85 18.01 -12.52
CA GLY A 29 -4.27 19.28 -13.12
C GLY A 29 -5.10 20.17 -12.19
N SER A 30 -5.68 19.60 -11.13
CA SER A 30 -6.55 20.29 -10.17
C SER A 30 -5.86 20.54 -8.82
N GLY A 31 -4.52 20.60 -8.81
CA GLY A 31 -3.72 20.95 -7.63
C GLY A 31 -3.45 19.79 -6.67
N VAL A 32 -3.59 18.54 -7.13
CA VAL A 32 -3.19 17.35 -6.37
C VAL A 32 -1.85 16.81 -6.88
N GLU A 33 -0.77 17.26 -6.25
CA GLU A 33 0.60 16.88 -6.64
C GLU A 33 1.09 15.59 -5.97
N SER A 34 0.47 15.19 -4.86
CA SER A 34 0.92 14.07 -4.02
C SER A 34 -0.26 13.38 -3.36
N ILE A 35 -0.24 12.04 -3.34
CA ILE A 35 -1.26 11.27 -2.61
C ILE A 35 -1.13 11.51 -1.09
N THR A 36 0.10 11.68 -0.59
CA THR A 36 0.37 11.99 0.83
C THR A 36 -0.35 13.26 1.27
N SER A 37 -0.41 14.28 0.41
CA SER A 37 -1.14 15.51 0.72
C SER A 37 -2.61 15.28 0.99
N LEU A 38 -3.26 14.33 0.28
CA LEU A 38 -4.65 13.95 0.51
C LEU A 38 -4.80 13.09 1.77
N LEU A 39 -3.86 12.17 2.01
CA LEU A 39 -3.87 11.28 3.18
C LEU A 39 -3.65 12.04 4.50
N GLU A 40 -2.88 13.13 4.46
CA GLU A 40 -2.64 14.01 5.61
C GLU A 40 -3.71 15.10 5.78
N ASP A 41 -4.60 15.29 4.82
CA ASP A 41 -5.68 16.26 4.87
C ASP A 41 -6.85 15.73 5.73
N THR A 42 -7.25 16.48 6.77
CA THR A 42 -8.39 16.14 7.62
C THR A 42 -9.71 16.10 6.85
N ASN A 43 -9.81 16.80 5.71
CA ASN A 43 -10.95 16.80 4.81
C ASN A 43 -10.65 16.09 3.48
N GLY A 44 -9.61 15.25 3.42
CA GLY A 44 -9.14 14.63 2.17
C GLY A 44 -10.24 13.90 1.40
N THR A 45 -11.11 13.16 2.09
CA THR A 45 -12.27 12.48 1.48
C THR A 45 -13.23 13.46 0.80
N GLN A 46 -13.57 14.56 1.47
CA GLN A 46 -14.45 15.59 0.92
C GLN A 46 -13.77 16.25 -0.30
N ARG A 47 -12.51 16.63 -0.18
CA ARG A 47 -11.73 17.22 -1.28
C ARG A 47 -11.69 16.31 -2.51
N VAL A 48 -11.49 15.00 -2.34
CA VAL A 48 -11.51 14.04 -3.46
C VAL A 48 -12.91 13.92 -4.07
N SER A 49 -13.96 14.01 -3.25
CA SER A 49 -15.35 13.98 -3.74
C SER A 49 -15.69 15.22 -4.56
N GLU A 50 -15.29 16.40 -4.11
CA GLU A 50 -15.46 17.67 -4.85
C GLU A 50 -14.66 17.67 -6.16
N LEU A 51 -13.46 17.08 -6.17
CA LEU A 51 -12.68 16.90 -7.39
C LEU A 51 -13.36 15.93 -8.37
N ALA A 52 -13.99 14.87 -7.87
CA ALA A 52 -14.68 13.87 -8.69
C ALA A 52 -15.89 14.43 -9.45
N GLU A 53 -16.45 15.56 -9.00
CA GLU A 53 -17.55 16.26 -9.68
C GLU A 53 -17.07 17.20 -10.80
N GLN A 54 -15.75 17.44 -10.90
CA GLN A 54 -15.17 18.30 -11.94
C GLN A 54 -15.00 17.56 -13.26
N ASP A 55 -14.93 18.32 -14.36
CA ASP A 55 -14.56 17.79 -15.67
C ASP A 55 -13.03 17.59 -15.73
N LEU A 56 -12.58 16.43 -15.23
CA LEU A 56 -11.17 16.06 -15.16
C LEU A 56 -10.74 15.23 -16.38
N PRO A 57 -9.48 15.37 -16.85
CA PRO A 57 -8.93 14.49 -17.87
C PRO A 57 -9.03 13.03 -17.42
N GLN A 58 -9.57 12.17 -18.29
CA GLN A 58 -9.67 10.74 -18.03
C GLN A 58 -8.72 9.97 -18.95
N LEU A 59 -8.04 8.99 -18.37
CA LEU A 59 -7.03 8.16 -19.02
C LEU A 59 -7.46 6.70 -18.89
N ALA A 60 -7.29 5.92 -19.96
CA ALA A 60 -7.45 4.48 -19.86
C ALA A 60 -6.32 3.89 -19.01
N LEU A 61 -6.66 2.93 -18.14
CA LEU A 61 -5.69 2.25 -17.27
C LEU A 61 -4.57 1.57 -18.06
N GLY A 62 -4.85 1.13 -19.29
CA GLY A 62 -3.87 0.52 -20.20
C GLY A 62 -2.85 1.50 -20.78
N ASP A 63 -3.12 2.81 -20.73
CA ASP A 63 -2.26 3.86 -21.29
C ASP A 63 -1.34 4.49 -20.23
N ILE A 64 -1.40 4.00 -18.98
CA ILE A 64 -0.61 4.50 -17.86
C ILE A 64 0.20 3.39 -17.20
N THR A 65 1.24 3.77 -16.46
CA THR A 65 1.97 2.84 -15.58
C THR A 65 1.66 3.15 -14.13
N LEU A 66 0.99 2.22 -13.42
CA LEU A 66 0.74 2.37 -11.98
C LEU A 66 2.06 2.35 -11.20
N LEU A 67 2.15 3.22 -10.19
CA LEU A 67 3.26 3.29 -9.26
C LEU A 67 2.82 2.83 -7.87
N THR A 68 3.78 2.53 -7.00
CA THR A 68 3.49 2.37 -5.57
C THR A 68 2.79 3.62 -5.02
N PRO A 69 1.73 3.48 -4.18
CA PRO A 69 1.12 4.62 -3.50
C PRO A 69 2.00 5.16 -2.37
N VAL A 70 3.05 4.44 -1.96
CA VAL A 70 3.98 4.86 -0.91
C VAL A 70 4.97 5.90 -1.46
N GLU A 71 4.86 7.14 -0.98
CA GLU A 71 5.73 8.26 -1.39
C GLU A 71 6.85 8.50 -0.39
N GLY A 72 6.51 8.52 0.90
CA GLY A 72 7.42 8.88 2.00
C GLY A 72 7.17 8.09 3.29
N GLN A 73 6.15 7.23 3.32
CA GLN A 73 5.71 6.52 4.51
C GLN A 73 6.62 5.32 4.82
N GLU A 74 6.89 5.10 6.10
CA GLU A 74 7.44 3.82 6.56
C GLU A 74 6.40 2.71 6.39
N VAL A 75 6.86 1.52 6.01
CA VAL A 75 6.01 0.32 5.99
C VAL A 75 6.34 -0.53 7.20
N TRP A 76 5.33 -0.78 8.02
CA TRP A 76 5.37 -1.68 9.17
C TRP A 76 4.42 -2.86 8.91
N ALA A 77 4.72 -4.00 9.53
CA ALA A 77 3.92 -5.21 9.40
C ALA A 77 3.60 -5.81 10.78
N ALA A 78 2.49 -6.54 10.84
CA ALA A 78 2.02 -7.24 12.03
C ALA A 78 1.95 -8.74 11.72
N GLY A 79 2.76 -9.52 12.41
CA GLY A 79 2.83 -10.97 12.21
C GLY A 79 1.86 -11.73 13.10
N VAL A 80 1.65 -13.00 12.74
CA VAL A 80 0.82 -13.98 13.49
C VAL A 80 -0.61 -13.50 13.80
N THR A 81 -1.20 -12.70 12.91
CA THR A 81 -2.53 -12.09 13.10
C THR A 81 -3.70 -13.03 12.82
N TYR A 82 -3.46 -14.16 12.14
CA TYR A 82 -4.47 -15.17 11.80
C TYR A 82 -4.09 -16.55 12.35
N LEU A 83 -5.10 -17.31 12.80
CA LEU A 83 -4.91 -18.69 13.26
C LEU A 83 -4.25 -19.60 12.21
N ARG A 84 -4.50 -19.35 10.91
CA ARG A 84 -3.85 -20.08 9.81
C ARG A 84 -2.35 -19.74 9.67
N SER A 85 -1.97 -18.49 9.91
CA SER A 85 -0.56 -18.04 9.90
C SER A 85 0.21 -18.68 11.07
N LYS A 86 -0.39 -18.75 12.26
CA LYS A 86 0.15 -19.50 13.42
C LYS A 86 0.50 -20.94 13.03
N LYS A 87 -0.45 -21.70 12.47
CA LYS A 87 -0.25 -23.11 12.10
C LYS A 87 0.84 -23.31 11.05
N ALA A 88 0.84 -22.50 9.99
CA ALA A 88 1.86 -22.60 8.94
C ALA A 88 3.28 -22.36 9.48
N ARG A 89 3.45 -21.40 10.41
CA ARG A 89 4.75 -21.12 11.03
C ARG A 89 5.24 -22.22 11.96
N MET A 90 4.33 -22.97 12.57
CA MET A 90 4.69 -24.16 13.37
C MET A 90 5.21 -25.30 12.49
N GLU A 91 4.61 -25.50 11.32
CA GLU A 91 5.03 -26.55 10.37
C GLU A 91 6.38 -26.22 9.71
N GLU A 92 6.70 -24.95 9.53
CA GLU A 92 7.96 -24.47 8.92
C GLU A 92 9.15 -24.42 9.89
N SER A 93 8.97 -24.70 11.19
CA SER A 93 10.03 -24.47 12.20
C SER A 93 10.02 -25.48 13.36
N ASP A 94 11.00 -26.39 13.37
CA ASP A 94 11.22 -27.36 14.47
C ASP A 94 11.67 -26.72 15.80
N PHE A 95 12.23 -25.49 15.77
CA PHE A 95 12.79 -24.81 16.95
C PHE A 95 12.03 -23.53 17.36
N SER A 96 11.32 -22.90 16.41
CA SER A 96 10.69 -21.57 16.56
C SER A 96 9.21 -21.61 16.96
N ALA A 97 8.57 -22.80 16.92
CA ALA A 97 7.13 -22.95 17.13
C ALA A 97 6.63 -22.29 18.43
N ASN A 98 7.43 -22.33 19.50
CA ASN A 98 7.06 -21.73 20.79
C ASN A 98 7.01 -20.19 20.75
N ALA A 99 7.86 -19.52 19.98
CA ALA A 99 7.87 -18.05 19.93
C ALA A 99 6.60 -17.49 19.26
N TYR A 100 6.15 -18.12 18.17
CA TYR A 100 4.92 -17.72 17.49
C TYR A 100 3.67 -18.00 18.34
N ASP A 101 3.66 -19.10 19.10
CA ASP A 101 2.59 -19.39 20.05
C ASP A 101 2.52 -18.35 21.16
N LEU A 102 3.66 -17.98 21.74
CA LEU A 102 3.74 -16.98 22.80
C LEU A 102 3.27 -15.61 22.32
N VAL A 103 3.66 -15.19 21.10
CA VAL A 103 3.20 -13.94 20.50
C VAL A 103 1.68 -13.98 20.26
N TYR A 104 1.16 -15.09 19.76
CA TYR A 104 -0.26 -15.22 19.44
C TYR A 104 -1.16 -15.09 20.68
N GLU A 105 -0.73 -15.64 21.82
CA GLU A 105 -1.51 -15.58 23.07
C GLU A 105 -1.22 -14.32 23.91
N ALA A 106 -0.21 -13.52 23.54
CA ALA A 106 0.18 -12.33 24.29
C ALA A 106 -0.73 -11.12 24.00
N GLU A 107 -0.90 -10.25 25.01
CA GLU A 107 -1.55 -8.93 24.83
C GLU A 107 -0.75 -8.01 23.91
N ARG A 108 0.59 -8.15 23.91
CA ARG A 108 1.48 -7.37 23.05
C ARG A 108 1.61 -8.07 21.69
N PRO A 109 1.17 -7.45 20.58
CA PRO A 109 1.30 -8.04 19.25
C PRO A 109 2.75 -7.97 18.73
N GLU A 110 3.05 -8.79 17.72
CA GLU A 110 4.25 -8.64 16.91
C GLU A 110 4.07 -7.47 15.93
N ILE A 111 5.00 -6.53 15.99
CA ILE A 111 5.09 -5.39 15.06
C ILE A 111 6.55 -5.25 14.65
N PHE A 112 6.82 -5.21 13.35
CA PHE A 112 8.18 -5.06 12.82
C PHE A 112 8.25 -4.09 11.65
N PHE A 113 9.40 -3.41 11.54
CA PHE A 113 9.68 -2.52 10.42
C PHE A 113 9.92 -3.37 9.16
N LYS A 114 9.11 -3.13 8.12
CA LYS A 114 9.19 -3.90 6.87
C LYS A 114 10.08 -3.20 5.85
N SER A 115 9.88 -1.91 5.62
CA SER A 115 10.55 -1.22 4.51
C SER A 115 10.50 0.30 4.60
N VAL A 116 11.49 0.92 3.98
CA VAL A 116 11.45 2.33 3.55
C VAL A 116 10.74 2.45 2.18
N PRO A 117 10.22 3.63 1.81
CA PRO A 117 9.53 3.85 0.53
C PRO A 117 10.30 3.38 -0.71
N SER A 118 11.61 3.67 -0.76
CA SER A 118 12.46 3.40 -1.93
C SER A 118 12.66 1.91 -2.25
N LYS A 119 12.19 1.01 -1.39
CA LYS A 119 12.23 -0.44 -1.58
C LYS A 119 10.85 -1.05 -1.83
N VAL A 120 9.79 -0.25 -1.84
CA VAL A 120 8.43 -0.69 -2.17
C VAL A 120 8.26 -0.62 -3.68
N VAL A 121 7.74 -1.70 -4.26
CA VAL A 121 7.49 -1.80 -5.70
C VAL A 121 5.99 -1.63 -6.00
N GLY A 122 5.68 -1.08 -7.16
CA GLY A 122 4.31 -0.92 -7.64
C GLY A 122 3.72 -2.20 -8.23
N PRO A 123 2.42 -2.18 -8.57
CA PRO A 123 1.77 -3.28 -9.29
C PRO A 123 2.49 -3.60 -10.60
N GLY A 124 2.80 -4.89 -10.82
CA GLY A 124 3.49 -5.35 -12.04
C GLY A 124 5.01 -5.16 -12.05
N GLU A 125 5.58 -4.49 -11.04
CA GLU A 125 7.03 -4.35 -10.90
C GLU A 125 7.66 -5.58 -10.25
N ALA A 126 8.96 -5.79 -10.52
CA ALA A 126 9.70 -6.95 -10.02
C ALA A 126 10.04 -6.81 -8.52
N VAL A 127 9.69 -7.81 -7.73
CA VAL A 127 10.13 -7.91 -6.33
C VAL A 127 11.61 -8.30 -6.23
N GLY A 128 12.29 -7.78 -5.22
CA GLY A 128 13.68 -8.14 -4.94
C GLY A 128 13.79 -9.45 -4.13
N ILE A 129 14.42 -10.47 -4.71
CA ILE A 129 14.79 -11.69 -4.00
C ILE A 129 16.27 -11.65 -3.66
N ARG A 130 16.62 -11.94 -2.41
CA ARG A 130 18.03 -11.98 -1.99
C ARG A 130 18.74 -13.14 -2.71
N LYS A 131 19.94 -12.86 -3.22
CA LYS A 131 20.78 -13.84 -3.93
C LYS A 131 21.14 -15.09 -3.12
N ASP A 132 21.07 -15.00 -1.79
CA ASP A 132 21.41 -16.07 -0.84
C ASP A 132 20.17 -16.76 -0.26
N SER A 133 18.96 -16.39 -0.70
CA SER A 133 17.72 -17.01 -0.24
C SER A 133 17.26 -18.10 -1.20
N ASN A 134 17.14 -19.33 -0.70
CA ASN A 134 16.67 -20.49 -1.47
C ASN A 134 15.17 -20.78 -1.25
N TRP A 135 14.51 -20.08 -0.34
CA TRP A 135 13.09 -20.26 -0.03
C TRP A 135 12.47 -18.90 0.27
N ASN A 136 11.50 -18.49 -0.55
CA ASN A 136 10.85 -17.19 -0.44
C ASN A 136 9.36 -17.40 -0.70
N VAL A 137 8.53 -17.03 0.28
CA VAL A 137 7.08 -17.20 0.21
C VAL A 137 6.44 -15.82 0.16
N PRO A 138 5.56 -15.53 -0.82
CA PRO A 138 4.77 -14.31 -0.80
C PRO A 138 3.72 -14.38 0.33
N GLU A 139 3.57 -13.29 1.06
CA GLU A 139 2.58 -13.14 2.15
C GLU A 139 1.53 -12.11 1.71
N PRO A 140 0.35 -12.55 1.21
CA PRO A 140 -0.71 -11.64 0.83
C PRO A 140 -1.42 -11.10 2.07
N GLU A 141 -1.40 -9.77 2.25
CA GLU A 141 -1.89 -9.10 3.46
C GLU A 141 -2.78 -7.90 3.11
N LEU A 142 -3.79 -7.64 3.94
CA LEU A 142 -4.49 -6.36 3.94
C LEU A 142 -3.58 -5.31 4.60
N THR A 143 -3.38 -4.18 3.93
CA THR A 143 -2.59 -3.07 4.47
C THR A 143 -3.52 -1.99 5.01
N LEU A 144 -3.07 -1.27 6.04
CA LEU A 144 -3.76 -0.09 6.57
C LEU A 144 -2.89 1.13 6.28
N VAL A 145 -3.49 2.22 5.80
CA VAL A 145 -2.80 3.50 5.62
C VAL A 145 -3.12 4.39 6.81
N ILE A 146 -2.08 4.73 7.58
CA ILE A 146 -2.20 5.54 8.80
C ILE A 146 -1.46 6.85 8.59
N ASN A 147 -2.11 7.98 8.87
CA ASN A 147 -1.51 9.31 8.73
C ASN A 147 -0.67 9.70 9.97
N SER A 148 0.00 10.85 9.92
CA SER A 148 0.85 11.36 11.00
C SER A 148 0.13 11.57 12.34
N ARG A 149 -1.21 11.71 12.31
CA ARG A 149 -2.07 11.86 13.49
C ARG A 149 -2.58 10.52 14.04
N LYS A 150 -2.11 9.41 13.49
CA LYS A 150 -2.50 8.03 13.86
C LYS A 150 -3.95 7.70 13.49
N GLU A 151 -4.49 8.38 12.47
CA GLU A 151 -5.82 8.14 11.95
C GLU A 151 -5.74 7.16 10.78
N LEU A 152 -6.71 6.26 10.69
CA LEU A 152 -6.86 5.36 9.56
C LEU A 152 -7.46 6.13 8.38
N VAL A 153 -6.69 6.28 7.31
CA VAL A 153 -7.04 7.10 6.14
C VAL A 153 -7.15 6.29 4.85
N GLY A 154 -6.90 4.98 4.90
CA GLY A 154 -7.03 4.09 3.76
C GLY A 154 -6.70 2.64 4.07
N PHE A 155 -6.89 1.78 3.07
CA PHE A 155 -6.60 0.35 3.06
C PHE A 155 -6.02 -0.03 1.70
#